data_AF-A0A2G9P245-F1
#
_entry.id   AF-A0A2G9P245-F1
#
_cell.length_a   1.000
_cell.length_b   1.000
_cell.length_c   1.000
_cell.angle_alpha   90.00
_cell.angle_beta   90.00
_cell.angle_gamma   90.00
#
_symmetry.space_group_name_H-M   'P 1'
#
loop_
_entity.id
_entity.type
_entity.pdbx_description
1 polymer ?
#
loop_
_entity_poly.entity_id
_entity_poly.type
_entity_poly.pdbx_seq_one_letter_code
_entity_poly.pdbx_strand_id
1 'polypeptide(L)' 'DLITTHLHSKIEGEKCMELFVIDGDAERVSTITKDFQVNKNMDTVKLVTL' A
#
# COMPACT_ATOMS: atom_id res chain seq x y z
N ASP A 1 -12.91 -6.54 -5.69
CA ASP A 1 -11.70 -6.41 -4.88
C ASP A 1 -10.75 -5.42 -5.51
N LEU A 2 -10.22 -4.46 -4.75
CA LEU A 2 -9.29 -3.43 -5.24
C LEU A 2 -7.83 -3.90 -5.15
N ILE A 3 -7.50 -4.69 -4.12
CA ILE A 3 -6.17 -5.29 -3.93
C ILE A 3 -6.22 -6.69 -4.55
N THR A 4 -5.42 -6.92 -5.58
CA THR A 4 -5.32 -8.21 -6.28
C THR A 4 -4.18 -9.06 -5.74
N THR A 5 -3.16 -8.45 -5.15
CA THR A 5 -2.06 -9.16 -4.49
C THR A 5 -1.58 -8.34 -3.30
N HIS A 6 -1.30 -9.03 -2.20
CA HIS A 6 -0.68 -8.46 -1.01
C HIS A 6 0.52 -9.32 -0.63
N LEU A 7 1.70 -8.71 -0.57
CA LEU A 7 2.91 -9.32 -0.05
C LEU A 7 3.37 -8.59 1.19
N HIS A 8 3.61 -9.35 2.25
CA HIS A 8 4.17 -8.89 3.51
C HIS A 8 5.54 -9.53 3.72
N SER A 9 6.54 -8.72 4.07
CA SER A 9 7.88 -9.20 4.39
C SER A 9 8.43 -8.49 5.62
N LYS A 10 8.84 -9.27 6.62
CA LYS A 10 9.52 -8.74 7.81
C LYS A 10 10.97 -8.43 7.45
N ILE A 11 11.40 -7.19 7.71
CA ILE A 11 12.78 -6.75 7.44
C ILE A 11 13.63 -6.91 8.70
N GLU A 12 13.33 -6.13 9.74
CA GLU A 12 14.11 -6.09 10.98
C GLU A 12 13.27 -5.55 12.13
N GLY A 13 13.37 -6.16 13.31
CA GLY A 13 12.61 -5.75 14.49
C GLY A 13 11.11 -5.75 14.22
N GLU A 14 10.46 -4.60 14.36
CA GLU A 14 9.04 -4.39 14.06
C GLU A 14 8.80 -3.75 12.67
N LYS A 15 9.85 -3.63 11.84
CA LYS A 15 9.74 -3.06 10.49
C LYS A 15 9.39 -4.12 9.45
N CYS A 16 8.39 -3.81 8.64
CA CYS A 16 7.91 -4.66 7.57
C CYS A 16 7.87 -3.88 6.24
N MET A 17 8.07 -4.58 5.13
CA MET A 17 7.77 -4.11 3.79
C MET A 17 6.45 -4.71 3.33
N GLU A 18 5.55 -3.87 2.85
CA GLU A 18 4.29 -4.28 2.26
C GLU A 18 4.29 -3.91 0.76
N LEU A 19 3.86 -4.83 -0.10
CA LEU A 19 3.56 -4.56 -1.51
C LEU A 19 2.10 -4.89 -1.79
N PHE A 20 1.34 -3.86 -2.20
CA PHE A 20 -0.04 -3.99 -2.64
C PHE A 20 -0.09 -3.82 -4.15
N VAL A 21 -0.54 -4.84 -4.87
CA VAL A 21 -0.95 -4.71 -6.28
C VAL A 21 -2.42 -4.38 -6.27
N ILE A 22 -2.76 -3.24 -6.86
CA ILE A 22 -4.12 -2.70 -6.89
C ILE A 22 -4.59 -2.56 -8.33
N ASP A 23 -5.85 -2.92 -8.57
CA ASP A 23 -6.53 -2.78 -9.85
C ASP A 23 -7.92 -2.17 -9.62
N GLY A 24 -8.16 -1.01 -10.23
CA GLY A 24 -9.39 -0.25 -10.07
C GLY A 24 -9.32 1.13 -10.69
N ASP A 25 -10.46 1.83 -10.65
CA ASP A 25 -10.54 3.20 -11.12
C ASP A 25 -9.68 4.17 -10.28
N ALA A 26 -9.38 5.33 -10.88
CA ALA A 26 -8.52 6.34 -10.28
C ALA A 26 -9.05 6.86 -8.94
N GLU A 27 -10.37 6.93 -8.74
CA GLU A 27 -10.97 7.43 -7.50
C GLU A 27 -10.69 6.47 -6.34
N ARG A 28 -10.90 5.18 -6.57
CA ARG A 28 -10.66 4.12 -5.59
C ARG A 28 -9.18 3.96 -5.28
N VAL A 29 -8.32 3.97 -6.30
CA VAL A 29 -6.85 3.93 -6.14
C VAL A 29 -6.35 5.15 -5.38
N SER A 30 -6.88 6.35 -5.65
CA SER A 30 -6.50 7.57 -4.92
C SER A 30 -6.93 7.51 -3.45
N THR A 31 -8.14 7.01 -3.18
CA THR A 31 -8.68 6.90 -1.83
C THR A 31 -7.83 5.97 -0.98
N ILE A 32 -7.54 4.75 -1.44
CA ILE A 32 -6.74 3.80 -0.66
C ILE A 32 -5.30 4.27 -0.47
N THR A 33 -4.72 4.94 -1.48
CA THR A 33 -3.36 5.47 -1.37
C THR A 33 -3.29 6.57 -0.31
N LYS A 34 -4.30 7.44 -0.22
CA LYS A 34 -4.40 8.45 0.84
C LYS A 34 -4.53 7.80 2.21
N ASP A 35 -5.35 6.77 2.35
CA ASP A 35 -5.52 6.05 3.62
C ASP A 35 -4.20 5.43 4.10
N PHE A 36 -3.40 4.87 3.18
CA PHE A 36 -2.04 4.41 3.50
C PHE A 36 -1.11 5.54 3.91
N GLN A 37 -1.14 6.68 3.22
CA GLN A 37 -0.27 7.81 3.50
C GLN A 37 -0.54 8.47 4.86
N VAL A 38 -1.79 8.46 5.35
CA VAL A 38 -2.13 9.02 6.67
C VAL A 38 -2.01 8.00 7.81
N ASN A 39 -1.75 6.73 7.50
CA ASN A 39 -1.60 5.68 8.49
C ASN A 39 -0.24 5.80 9.20
N LYS A 40 -0.27 6.09 10.51
CA LYS A 40 0.94 6.30 11.33
C LYS A 40 1.80 5.05 11.51
N ASN A 41 1.29 3.87 11.18
CA ASN A 41 2.05 2.61 11.22
C ASN A 41 2.79 2.33 9.90
N MET A 42 2.63 3.18 8.89
CA MET A 42 3.32 3.08 7.60
C MET A 42 4.34 4.21 7.48
N ASP A 43 5.61 3.88 7.65
CA ASP A 43 6.71 4.86 7.66
C ASP A 43 6.90 5.55 6.29
N THR A 44 6.73 4.80 5.20
CA THR A 44 6.94 5.30 3.83
C THR A 44 5.96 4.62 2.88
N VAL A 45 5.26 5.43 2.09
CA VAL A 45 4.28 4.96 1.10
C VAL A 45 4.60 5.59 -0.25
N LYS A 46 4.70 4.77 -1.29
CA LYS A 46 4.93 5.21 -2.67
C LYS A 46 3.96 4.50 -3.62
N LEU A 47 3.19 5.29 -4.37
CA LEU A 47 2.38 4.78 -5.46
C LEU A 47 3.23 4.70 -6.75
N VAL A 48 3.15 3.58 -7.44
CA VAL A 48 3.76 3.38 -8.76
C VAL A 48 2.64 2.96 -9.72
N THR A 49 2.47 3.71 -10.79
CA THR A 49 1.48 3.43 -11.86
C THR A 49 2.17 2.76 -13.03
N LEU A 50 1.50 1.79 -13.65
CA LEU A 50 1.95 1.09 -14.86
C LEU A 50 1.23 1.63 -16.10
#